data_AF-A0A2I0QHG8-F1
#
_entry.id   AF-A0A2I0QHG8-F1
#
_cell.length_a   1.000
_cell.length_b   1.000
_cell.length_c   1.000
_cell.angle_alpha   90.00
_cell.angle_beta   90.00
_cell.angle_gamma   90.00
#
_symmetry.space_group_name_H-M   'P 1'
#
loop_
_entity.id
_entity.type
_entity.pdbx_description
1 polymer ?
#
loop_
_entity_poly.entity_id
_entity_poly.type
_entity_poly.pdbx_seq_one_letter_code
_entity_poly.pdbx_strand_id
1 'polypeptide(L)'
;GHKIDGDDATWGGYAHGIYLEGKSNNTIKNCVLTNFGKGIYLRSSSGNKMSNNTANLNFKFGIGLDSSPGNSIINNTANLNNGVGISFGSSSGNSIINNTANLNNRSGIYLYDSSNNTVINNTAQENEDTDILFDAWTSEWCNNVIENNTGSGNRAIKYFNQSVTLQNEILSELILCDADNSSINNITITGSETKNNNGLFVFHTDNSNFTNINSFGGIKYVRSESTTVAGLDVGSANISFQGKDVTVQNATMPGNEPPSLPSFKSIDKYVTITNTSANSWIFINISYSDSDIVGINESTLKIVRYNGTEWFINQTAYTYTFGINTAENYVYANITNFSTFVVFGKSSSYNIEGNGVCNCRAYSRHNKSIGNLHKQS
;
A
#
# COMPACT_ATOMS: atom_id res chain seq x y z
N GLY A 1 -9.79 27.25 22.90
CA GLY A 1 -11.17 26.76 23.10
C GLY A 1 -11.39 26.35 24.54
N HIS A 2 -12.61 25.99 24.91
CA HIS A 2 -12.89 25.40 26.23
C HIS A 2 -12.36 23.97 26.27
N LYS A 3 -11.50 23.64 27.24
CA LYS A 3 -10.92 22.31 27.39
C LYS A 3 -11.93 21.36 28.02
N ILE A 4 -12.16 20.23 27.38
CA ILE A 4 -12.87 19.07 27.88
C ILE A 4 -11.84 17.94 27.85
N ASP A 5 -11.43 17.45 29.01
CA ASP A 5 -10.38 16.44 29.16
C ASP A 5 -11.01 15.09 29.50
N GLY A 6 -10.59 14.04 28.79
CA GLY A 6 -11.04 12.68 29.03
C GLY A 6 -10.27 12.00 30.16
N ASP A 7 -10.61 10.75 30.40
CA ASP A 7 -10.06 9.87 31.43
C ASP A 7 -8.89 9.01 30.92
N ASP A 8 -8.20 9.47 29.88
CA ASP A 8 -7.16 8.71 29.16
C ASP A 8 -7.68 7.33 28.74
N ALA A 9 -8.92 7.25 28.23
CA ALA A 9 -9.58 6.00 27.87
C ALA A 9 -8.69 5.14 26.94
N THR A 10 -8.00 4.16 27.53
CA THR A 10 -7.06 3.25 26.85
C THR A 10 -7.74 1.99 26.30
N TRP A 11 -9.00 1.74 26.68
CA TRP A 11 -9.72 0.52 26.32
C TRP A 11 -11.16 0.80 25.87
N GLY A 12 -11.42 0.64 24.56
CA GLY A 12 -12.78 0.34 24.05
C GLY A 12 -13.54 1.46 23.33
N GLY A 13 -13.05 2.70 23.29
CA GLY A 13 -13.65 3.75 22.44
C GLY A 13 -15.06 4.21 22.84
N TYR A 14 -15.53 3.87 24.05
CA TYR A 14 -16.86 4.26 24.57
C TYR A 14 -16.90 5.64 25.21
N ALA A 15 -15.75 6.16 25.67
CA ALA A 15 -15.66 7.52 26.18
C ALA A 15 -15.75 8.53 25.02
N HIS A 16 -16.63 9.52 25.15
CA HIS A 16 -16.86 10.56 24.15
C HIS A 16 -16.72 11.93 24.78
N GLY A 17 -15.99 12.84 24.14
CA GLY A 17 -15.90 14.23 24.61
C GLY A 17 -17.23 14.95 24.42
N ILE A 18 -17.72 14.96 23.18
CA ILE A 18 -19.08 15.39 22.84
C ILE A 18 -19.75 14.29 22.03
N TYR A 19 -20.94 13.85 22.46
CA TYR A 19 -21.73 12.83 21.78
C TYR A 19 -23.12 13.34 21.43
N LEU A 20 -23.48 13.26 20.15
CA LEU A 20 -24.82 13.54 19.64
C LEU A 20 -25.43 12.25 19.07
N GLU A 21 -26.58 11.85 19.62
CA GLU A 21 -27.36 10.69 19.15
C GLU A 21 -28.79 11.09 18.79
N GLY A 22 -29.15 10.96 17.52
CA GLY A 22 -30.47 11.39 17.05
C GLY A 22 -30.71 12.88 17.24
N LYS A 23 -29.69 13.72 17.06
CA LYS A 23 -29.77 15.17 17.26
C LYS A 23 -29.49 15.92 15.95
N SER A 24 -30.18 17.04 15.77
CA SER A 24 -30.04 17.85 14.57
C SER A 24 -29.90 19.33 14.88
N ASN A 25 -29.31 20.09 13.95
CA ASN A 25 -29.18 21.55 14.01
C ASN A 25 -28.39 22.08 15.22
N ASN A 26 -27.43 21.30 15.74
CA ASN A 26 -26.56 21.73 16.83
C ASN A 26 -25.29 22.38 16.28
N THR A 27 -24.70 23.28 17.07
CA THR A 27 -23.39 23.87 16.77
C THR A 27 -22.39 23.50 17.86
N ILE A 28 -21.31 22.82 17.47
CA ILE A 28 -20.14 22.51 18.30
C ILE A 28 -18.98 23.37 17.79
N LYS A 29 -18.48 24.30 18.60
CA LYS A 29 -17.42 25.20 18.17
C LYS A 29 -16.46 25.57 19.30
N ASN A 30 -15.20 25.80 18.94
CA ASN A 30 -14.17 26.27 19.85
C ASN A 30 -13.96 25.35 21.07
N CYS A 31 -14.14 24.04 20.91
CA CYS A 31 -13.86 23.04 21.95
C CYS A 31 -12.46 22.43 21.76
N VAL A 32 -11.80 22.08 22.85
CA VAL A 32 -10.57 21.28 22.85
C VAL A 32 -10.90 19.96 23.55
N LEU A 33 -10.89 18.85 22.81
CA LEU A 33 -11.31 17.53 23.27
C LEU A 33 -10.14 16.55 23.12
N THR A 34 -9.56 16.16 24.25
CA THR A 34 -8.37 15.29 24.33
C THR A 34 -8.64 14.10 25.22
N ASN A 35 -7.90 13.00 25.01
CA ASN A 35 -7.90 11.84 25.90
C ASN A 35 -9.24 11.09 26.02
N PHE A 36 -10.10 11.20 25.00
CA PHE A 36 -11.31 10.39 24.88
C PHE A 36 -11.11 9.19 23.96
N GLY A 37 -12.07 8.26 23.99
CA GLY A 37 -12.23 7.28 22.93
C GLY A 37 -12.50 7.96 21.57
N LYS A 38 -13.44 8.90 21.56
CA LYS A 38 -13.75 9.76 20.41
C LYS A 38 -13.88 11.21 20.88
N GLY A 39 -13.22 12.15 20.22
CA GLY A 39 -13.31 13.57 20.58
C GLY A 39 -14.74 14.08 20.42
N ILE A 40 -15.19 14.18 19.16
CA ILE A 40 -16.58 14.49 18.79
C ILE A 40 -17.17 13.29 18.07
N TYR A 41 -18.33 12.81 18.49
CA TYR A 41 -19.02 11.70 17.85
C TYR A 41 -20.48 12.01 17.57
N LEU A 42 -20.90 11.81 16.32
CA LEU A 42 -22.27 11.91 15.85
C LEU A 42 -22.76 10.51 15.45
N ARG A 43 -23.91 10.11 15.97
CA ARG A 43 -24.62 8.90 15.56
C ARG A 43 -26.05 9.25 15.18
N SER A 44 -26.47 8.84 13.98
CA SER A 44 -27.81 9.11 13.46
C SER A 44 -28.22 10.59 13.60
N SER A 45 -27.27 11.51 13.38
CA SER A 45 -27.41 12.93 13.69
C SER A 45 -27.15 13.78 12.44
N SER A 46 -28.01 14.76 12.18
CA SER A 46 -28.05 15.45 10.88
C SER A 46 -28.03 16.96 10.97
N GLY A 47 -27.50 17.66 9.97
CA GLY A 47 -27.59 19.13 9.94
C GLY A 47 -26.81 19.84 11.04
N ASN A 48 -25.81 19.20 11.65
CA ASN A 48 -25.01 19.81 12.72
C ASN A 48 -23.77 20.50 12.14
N LYS A 49 -23.29 21.52 12.85
CA LYS A 49 -22.09 22.29 12.49
C LYS A 49 -21.00 22.11 13.53
N MET A 50 -19.83 21.67 13.08
CA MET A 50 -18.60 21.54 13.85
C MET A 50 -17.56 22.49 13.28
N SER A 51 -17.17 23.52 14.03
CA SER A 51 -16.19 24.51 13.55
C SER A 51 -15.15 24.95 14.57
N ASN A 52 -13.88 25.04 14.15
CA ASN A 52 -12.77 25.50 14.99
C ASN A 52 -12.60 24.66 16.28
N ASN A 53 -12.86 23.36 16.22
CA ASN A 53 -12.58 22.44 17.32
C ASN A 53 -11.21 21.80 17.17
N THR A 54 -10.60 21.46 18.30
CA THR A 54 -9.37 20.68 18.38
C THR A 54 -9.70 19.34 19.03
N ALA A 55 -9.78 18.28 18.25
CA ALA A 55 -10.08 16.92 18.68
C ALA A 55 -8.85 16.02 18.48
N ASN A 56 -7.81 16.29 19.25
CA ASN A 56 -6.51 15.62 19.14
C ASN A 56 -6.34 14.57 20.24
N LEU A 57 -5.37 13.66 20.07
CA LEU A 57 -4.96 12.73 21.13
C LEU A 57 -6.13 11.88 21.66
N ASN A 58 -7.06 11.49 20.78
CA ASN A 58 -8.13 10.57 21.10
C ASN A 58 -7.77 9.16 20.62
N PHE A 59 -8.26 8.15 21.34
CA PHE A 59 -7.85 6.77 21.13
C PHE A 59 -8.34 6.18 19.79
N LYS A 60 -9.55 6.57 19.33
CA LYS A 60 -10.15 6.04 18.09
C LYS A 60 -10.34 7.12 17.04
N PHE A 61 -11.17 8.13 17.30
CA PHE A 61 -11.48 9.17 16.32
C PHE A 61 -11.30 10.56 16.93
N GLY A 62 -10.72 11.50 16.20
CA GLY A 62 -10.85 12.91 16.55
C GLY A 62 -12.30 13.34 16.38
N ILE A 63 -12.80 13.25 15.15
CA ILE A 63 -14.20 13.52 14.79
C ILE A 63 -14.77 12.31 14.05
N GLY A 64 -15.87 11.75 14.55
CA GLY A 64 -16.52 10.57 13.98
C GLY A 64 -17.99 10.79 13.67
N LEU A 65 -18.43 10.40 12.47
CA LEU A 65 -19.84 10.41 12.04
C LEU A 65 -20.25 9.00 11.63
N ASP A 66 -21.35 8.52 12.20
CA ASP A 66 -21.95 7.24 11.85
C ASP A 66 -23.43 7.47 11.50
N SER A 67 -23.81 7.09 10.29
CA SER A 67 -25.18 7.23 9.79
C SER A 67 -25.73 8.66 9.94
N SER A 68 -24.86 9.66 9.72
CA SER A 68 -25.07 11.05 10.13
C SER A 68 -24.95 11.99 8.91
N PRO A 69 -26.03 12.21 8.16
CA PRO A 69 -25.99 12.94 6.90
C PRO A 69 -26.07 14.47 7.09
N GLY A 70 -25.59 15.22 6.09
CA GLY A 70 -25.87 16.65 6.01
C GLY A 70 -25.18 17.53 7.06
N ASN A 71 -24.04 17.12 7.62
CA ASN A 71 -23.29 17.87 8.62
C ASN A 71 -22.15 18.68 7.98
N SER A 72 -21.71 19.73 8.68
CA SER A 72 -20.63 20.63 8.26
C SER A 72 -19.47 20.57 9.25
N ILE A 73 -18.29 20.17 8.79
CA ILE A 73 -17.05 20.02 9.56
C ILE A 73 -16.02 20.98 8.94
N ILE A 74 -15.85 22.17 9.54
CA ILE A 74 -15.07 23.26 8.94
C ILE A 74 -13.97 23.75 9.89
N ASN A 75 -12.73 23.91 9.39
CA ASN A 75 -11.62 24.47 10.17
C ASN A 75 -11.34 23.74 11.49
N ASN A 76 -11.50 22.42 11.56
CA ASN A 76 -11.18 21.64 12.75
C ASN A 76 -9.77 21.06 12.65
N THR A 77 -9.17 20.77 13.81
CA THR A 77 -7.91 20.06 13.93
C THR A 77 -8.16 18.74 14.62
N ALA A 78 -7.77 17.63 13.99
CA ALA A 78 -7.95 16.27 14.47
C ALA A 78 -6.65 15.46 14.25
N ASN A 79 -5.61 15.87 14.97
CA ASN A 79 -4.26 15.33 14.84
C ASN A 79 -3.92 14.34 15.96
N LEU A 80 -2.91 13.51 15.72
CA LEU A 80 -2.30 12.66 16.76
C LEU A 80 -3.32 11.74 17.45
N ASN A 81 -4.38 11.34 16.75
CA ASN A 81 -5.31 10.35 17.26
C ASN A 81 -4.75 8.94 16.97
N ASN A 82 -4.97 8.02 17.90
CA ASN A 82 -4.47 6.64 17.76
C ASN A 82 -5.27 5.82 16.73
N GLY A 83 -6.38 6.37 16.20
CA GLY A 83 -7.06 5.82 15.04
C GLY A 83 -7.08 6.85 13.89
N VAL A 84 -8.27 7.29 13.50
CA VAL A 84 -8.47 8.22 12.37
C VAL A 84 -8.69 9.63 12.88
N GLY A 85 -8.18 10.64 12.17
CA GLY A 85 -8.46 12.05 12.48
C GLY A 85 -9.95 12.37 12.33
N ILE A 86 -10.45 12.31 11.09
CA ILE A 86 -11.87 12.54 10.76
C ILE A 86 -12.41 11.31 10.04
N SER A 87 -13.41 10.63 10.62
CA SER A 87 -14.03 9.44 10.04
C SER A 87 -15.52 9.64 9.84
N PHE A 88 -16.04 9.26 8.66
CA PHE A 88 -17.47 9.28 8.41
C PHE A 88 -17.92 8.10 7.54
N GLY A 89 -18.90 7.36 8.06
CA GLY A 89 -19.44 6.13 7.46
C GLY A 89 -20.94 6.16 7.32
N SER A 90 -21.47 5.64 6.21
CA SER A 90 -22.91 5.67 5.92
C SER A 90 -23.51 7.08 6.07
N SER A 91 -22.73 8.10 5.77
CA SER A 91 -22.97 9.50 6.12
C SER A 91 -22.85 10.36 4.86
N SER A 92 -23.94 10.46 4.11
CA SER A 92 -23.97 11.22 2.85
C SER A 92 -24.23 12.72 3.04
N GLY A 93 -23.83 13.54 2.06
CA GLY A 93 -24.20 14.96 2.02
C GLY A 93 -23.41 15.86 2.99
N ASN A 94 -22.26 15.44 3.50
CA ASN A 94 -21.46 16.21 4.45
C ASN A 94 -20.46 17.15 3.76
N SER A 95 -20.14 18.27 4.40
CA SER A 95 -19.09 19.19 3.97
C SER A 95 -17.91 19.18 4.95
N ILE A 96 -16.75 18.68 4.50
CA ILE A 96 -15.50 18.57 5.24
C ILE A 96 -14.50 19.51 4.59
N ILE A 97 -14.36 20.72 5.15
CA ILE A 97 -13.64 21.81 4.50
C ILE A 97 -12.58 22.42 5.42
N ASN A 98 -11.37 22.65 4.89
CA ASN A 98 -10.27 23.33 5.60
C ASN A 98 -9.87 22.68 6.94
N ASN A 99 -10.01 21.36 7.07
CA ASN A 99 -9.60 20.66 8.29
C ASN A 99 -8.14 20.22 8.22
N THR A 100 -7.53 20.01 9.37
CA THR A 100 -6.19 19.44 9.52
C THR A 100 -6.30 18.13 10.29
N ALA A 101 -5.83 17.03 9.69
CA ALA A 101 -5.88 15.68 10.26
C ALA A 101 -4.55 14.94 10.01
N ASN A 102 -3.52 15.37 10.72
CA ASN A 102 -2.15 14.91 10.55
C ASN A 102 -1.72 13.95 11.66
N LEU A 103 -0.71 13.12 11.37
CA LEU A 103 0.00 12.31 12.36
C LEU A 103 -0.93 11.38 13.14
N ASN A 104 -2.01 10.90 12.53
CA ASN A 104 -2.87 9.89 13.14
C ASN A 104 -2.30 8.50 12.86
N ASN A 105 -2.46 7.57 13.81
CA ASN A 105 -1.90 6.22 13.70
C ASN A 105 -2.66 5.31 12.71
N ARG A 106 -3.63 5.86 11.96
CA ARG A 106 -4.28 5.24 10.80
C ARG A 106 -4.35 6.24 9.65
N SER A 107 -5.56 6.67 9.27
CA SER A 107 -5.77 7.67 8.22
C SER A 107 -6.02 9.07 8.77
N GLY A 108 -5.72 10.09 8.00
CA GLY A 108 -6.12 11.46 8.34
C GLY A 108 -7.62 11.64 8.20
N ILE A 109 -8.14 11.37 7.02
CA ILE A 109 -9.57 11.36 6.72
C ILE A 109 -9.96 9.99 6.19
N TYR A 110 -11.06 9.43 6.71
CA TYR A 110 -11.63 8.18 6.21
C TYR A 110 -13.11 8.35 5.90
N LEU A 111 -13.47 8.09 4.64
CA LEU A 111 -14.86 8.03 4.20
C LEU A 111 -15.19 6.68 3.58
N TYR A 112 -16.30 6.10 4.02
CA TYR A 112 -16.79 4.82 3.51
C TYR A 112 -18.31 4.81 3.45
N ASP A 113 -18.84 4.03 2.52
CA ASP A 113 -20.28 3.81 2.37
C ASP A 113 -21.10 5.10 2.24
N SER A 114 -20.52 6.14 1.64
CA SER A 114 -21.04 7.50 1.69
C SER A 114 -20.94 8.20 0.33
N SER A 115 -21.98 8.95 -0.01
CA SER A 115 -22.09 9.71 -1.26
C SER A 115 -22.44 11.18 -1.01
N ASN A 116 -22.34 12.00 -2.04
CA ASN A 116 -22.66 13.43 -2.06
C ASN A 116 -21.86 14.25 -1.04
N ASN A 117 -20.66 13.82 -0.64
CA ASN A 117 -19.81 14.58 0.28
C ASN A 117 -18.89 15.53 -0.46
N THR A 118 -18.55 16.63 0.19
CA THR A 118 -17.58 17.62 -0.27
C THR A 118 -16.40 17.64 0.68
N VAL A 119 -15.24 17.14 0.25
CA VAL A 119 -13.99 17.08 1.02
C VAL A 119 -12.98 18.00 0.32
N ILE A 120 -12.90 19.26 0.75
CA ILE A 120 -12.13 20.28 0.04
C ILE A 120 -11.14 21.01 0.94
N ASN A 121 -9.95 21.32 0.42
CA ASN A 121 -8.92 22.13 1.10
C ASN A 121 -8.47 21.55 2.46
N ASN A 122 -8.55 20.23 2.65
CA ASN A 122 -8.07 19.62 3.89
C ASN A 122 -6.58 19.29 3.78
N THR A 123 -5.92 19.27 4.93
CA THR A 123 -4.53 18.81 5.07
C THR A 123 -4.53 17.53 5.90
N ALA A 124 -4.06 16.44 5.31
CA ALA A 124 -3.91 15.15 5.97
C ALA A 124 -2.52 14.61 5.63
N GLN A 125 -1.56 14.75 6.55
CA GLN A 125 -0.17 14.40 6.30
C GLN A 125 0.40 13.49 7.38
N GLU A 126 1.37 12.67 7.00
CA GLU A 126 2.16 11.83 7.90
C GLU A 126 1.29 10.90 8.76
N ASN A 127 0.16 10.44 8.20
CA ASN A 127 -0.69 9.44 8.83
C ASN A 127 -0.11 8.03 8.56
N GLU A 128 -0.34 7.05 9.42
CA GLU A 128 0.34 5.75 9.30
C GLU A 128 -0.08 4.96 8.05
N ASP A 129 -1.38 4.89 7.78
CA ASP A 129 -1.93 4.01 6.74
C ASP A 129 -2.08 4.74 5.40
N THR A 130 -2.81 5.86 5.40
CA THR A 130 -3.22 6.65 4.23
C THR A 130 -3.49 8.09 4.63
N ASP A 131 -3.37 9.04 3.72
CA ASP A 131 -3.75 10.43 3.98
C ASP A 131 -5.28 10.58 3.96
N ILE A 132 -5.91 10.18 2.85
CA ILE A 132 -7.35 10.09 2.69
C ILE A 132 -7.72 8.68 2.24
N LEU A 133 -8.28 7.89 3.15
CA LEU A 133 -8.86 6.60 2.81
C LEU A 133 -10.28 6.78 2.27
N PHE A 134 -10.53 6.20 1.10
CA PHE A 134 -11.84 6.13 0.49
C PHE A 134 -12.19 4.66 0.24
N ASP A 135 -13.38 4.22 0.64
CA ASP A 135 -13.89 2.89 0.32
C ASP A 135 -15.31 2.97 -0.24
N ALA A 136 -15.52 2.36 -1.41
CA ALA A 136 -16.83 2.24 -2.04
C ALA A 136 -17.14 0.77 -2.38
N TRP A 137 -18.26 0.26 -1.86
CA TRP A 137 -18.79 -1.06 -2.20
C TRP A 137 -19.75 -1.03 -3.40
N THR A 138 -20.37 0.11 -3.67
CA THR A 138 -21.22 0.31 -4.86
C THR A 138 -20.78 1.57 -5.58
N SER A 139 -21.01 1.64 -6.89
CA SER A 139 -20.74 2.84 -7.69
C SER A 139 -21.58 4.04 -7.22
N GLU A 140 -22.72 3.83 -6.57
CA GLU A 140 -23.54 4.90 -5.98
C GLU A 140 -22.79 5.73 -4.91
N TRP A 141 -21.76 5.15 -4.28
CA TRP A 141 -20.91 5.84 -3.32
C TRP A 141 -19.74 6.58 -3.96
N CYS A 142 -19.62 6.56 -5.28
CA CYS A 142 -18.63 7.34 -6.02
C CYS A 142 -19.05 8.80 -6.27
N ASN A 143 -20.28 9.21 -5.94
CA ASN A 143 -20.68 10.60 -6.16
C ASN A 143 -20.13 11.54 -5.07
N ASN A 144 -18.82 11.79 -5.01
CA ASN A 144 -18.23 12.73 -4.04
C ASN A 144 -17.38 13.79 -4.76
N VAL A 145 -17.08 14.89 -4.07
CA VAL A 145 -16.14 15.91 -4.53
C VAL A 145 -14.97 15.95 -3.55
N ILE A 146 -13.80 15.50 -3.98
CA ILE A 146 -12.58 15.49 -3.18
C ILE A 146 -11.50 16.27 -3.93
N GLU A 147 -11.32 17.54 -3.57
CA GLU A 147 -10.49 18.47 -4.34
C GLU A 147 -9.59 19.30 -3.43
N ASN A 148 -8.43 19.72 -3.96
CA ASN A 148 -7.49 20.62 -3.27
C ASN A 148 -7.06 20.12 -1.88
N ASN A 149 -7.02 18.80 -1.68
CA ASN A 149 -6.54 18.23 -0.43
C ASN A 149 -5.02 17.98 -0.54
N THR A 150 -4.31 18.25 0.55
CA THR A 150 -2.86 18.11 0.65
C THR A 150 -2.50 16.91 1.51
N GLY A 151 -1.80 15.96 0.90
CA GLY A 151 -1.24 14.77 1.53
C GLY A 151 0.22 14.92 1.97
N SER A 152 0.80 13.81 2.45
CA SER A 152 2.22 13.65 2.79
C SER A 152 3.16 14.20 1.71
N GLY A 153 4.30 14.76 2.15
CA GLY A 153 5.24 15.45 1.25
C GLY A 153 4.69 16.73 0.61
N ASN A 154 3.60 17.29 1.15
CA ASN A 154 2.90 18.48 0.63
C ASN A 154 2.40 18.30 -0.83
N ARG A 155 1.96 17.09 -1.18
CA ARG A 155 1.49 16.77 -2.54
C ARG A 155 -0.03 16.74 -2.62
N ALA A 156 -0.55 16.90 -3.82
CA ALA A 156 -1.99 16.83 -4.05
C ALA A 156 -2.52 15.40 -3.87
N ILE A 157 -3.73 15.30 -3.33
CA ILE A 157 -4.57 14.11 -3.40
C ILE A 157 -5.63 14.36 -4.47
N LYS A 158 -5.76 13.45 -5.42
CA LYS A 158 -6.72 13.57 -6.53
C LYS A 158 -7.77 12.48 -6.48
N TYR A 159 -8.99 12.88 -6.83
CA TYR A 159 -10.15 12.01 -6.92
C TYR A 159 -10.88 12.26 -8.23
N PHE A 160 -11.29 11.20 -8.90
CA PHE A 160 -12.12 11.26 -10.08
C PHE A 160 -13.27 10.29 -9.97
N ASN A 161 -14.48 10.77 -10.29
CA ASN A 161 -15.68 9.96 -10.43
C ASN A 161 -16.32 10.01 -11.81
N GLN A 162 -15.51 10.40 -12.79
CA GLN A 162 -15.84 10.45 -14.21
C GLN A 162 -14.56 10.13 -14.97
N SER A 163 -14.70 9.74 -16.24
CA SER A 163 -13.58 9.50 -17.15
C SER A 163 -12.56 10.63 -17.10
N VAL A 164 -11.29 10.27 -16.97
CA VAL A 164 -10.19 11.23 -16.92
C VAL A 164 -9.00 10.77 -17.76
N THR A 165 -8.34 11.72 -18.41
CA THR A 165 -6.98 11.53 -18.94
C THR A 165 -6.02 12.31 -18.05
N LEU A 166 -5.11 11.61 -17.36
CA LEU A 166 -4.16 12.19 -16.42
C LEU A 166 -2.75 11.76 -16.77
N GLN A 167 -1.80 12.70 -16.78
CA GLN A 167 -0.40 12.37 -17.06
C GLN A 167 0.61 13.30 -16.39
N ASN A 168 1.81 12.75 -16.15
CA ASN A 168 3.01 13.49 -15.73
C ASN A 168 2.85 14.23 -14.40
N GLU A 169 2.31 13.57 -13.39
CA GLU A 169 2.10 14.16 -12.07
C GLU A 169 2.77 13.37 -10.95
N ILE A 170 3.10 14.10 -9.88
CA ILE A 170 3.58 13.53 -8.61
C ILE A 170 2.51 13.83 -7.56
N LEU A 171 1.90 12.78 -7.02
CA LEU A 171 0.75 12.85 -6.12
C LEU A 171 1.07 12.20 -4.78
N SER A 172 0.33 12.63 -3.76
CA SER A 172 0.25 11.89 -2.51
C SER A 172 -0.61 10.66 -2.72
N GLU A 173 -1.81 10.82 -3.28
CA GLU A 173 -2.74 9.73 -3.51
C GLU A 173 -3.56 10.02 -4.78
N LEU A 174 -3.96 8.94 -5.45
CA LEU A 174 -4.85 9.01 -6.60
C LEU A 174 -5.98 8.01 -6.40
N ILE A 175 -7.21 8.51 -6.45
CA ILE A 175 -8.43 7.74 -6.23
C ILE A 175 -9.31 7.87 -7.47
N LEU A 176 -9.70 6.74 -8.07
CA LEU A 176 -10.69 6.67 -9.13
C LEU A 176 -11.88 5.84 -8.61
N CYS A 177 -13.09 6.32 -8.80
CA CYS A 177 -14.32 5.65 -8.37
C CYS A 177 -15.43 5.86 -9.40
N ASP A 178 -15.92 4.83 -10.11
CA ASP A 178 -16.89 5.03 -11.21
C ASP A 178 -16.33 5.94 -12.32
N ALA A 179 -15.00 5.91 -12.50
CA ALA A 179 -14.28 6.74 -13.45
C ALA A 179 -13.95 5.97 -14.74
N ASP A 180 -14.94 5.28 -15.29
CA ASP A 180 -14.78 4.40 -16.45
C ASP A 180 -14.10 5.09 -17.64
N ASN A 181 -13.41 4.29 -18.47
CA ASN A 181 -12.71 4.76 -19.67
C ASN A 181 -11.61 5.79 -19.35
N SER A 182 -10.94 5.65 -18.22
CA SER A 182 -9.84 6.53 -17.83
C SER A 182 -8.52 6.09 -18.43
N SER A 183 -7.65 7.07 -18.72
CA SER A 183 -6.29 6.86 -19.20
C SER A 183 -5.32 7.58 -18.27
N ILE A 184 -4.55 6.81 -17.52
CA ILE A 184 -3.59 7.30 -16.53
C ILE A 184 -2.19 6.89 -16.96
N ASN A 185 -1.31 7.86 -17.18
CA ASN A 185 0.05 7.60 -17.68
C ASN A 185 1.11 8.40 -16.94
N ASN A 186 2.23 7.76 -16.58
CA ASN A 186 3.38 8.43 -15.99
C ASN A 186 3.01 9.23 -14.73
N ILE A 187 2.47 8.52 -13.74
CA ILE A 187 2.11 9.09 -12.44
C ILE A 187 2.99 8.48 -11.37
N THR A 188 3.58 9.33 -10.54
CA THR A 188 4.30 8.91 -9.34
C THR A 188 3.46 9.21 -8.12
N ILE A 189 3.16 8.18 -7.33
CA ILE A 189 2.41 8.24 -6.08
C ILE A 189 3.38 7.89 -4.97
N THR A 190 3.70 8.88 -4.15
CA THR A 190 4.77 8.75 -3.17
C THR A 190 4.49 9.59 -1.93
N GLY A 191 4.82 9.02 -0.79
CA GLY A 191 4.69 9.68 0.49
C GLY A 191 5.82 10.62 0.82
N SER A 192 6.00 10.85 2.12
CA SER A 192 7.09 11.67 2.61
C SER A 192 8.40 10.88 2.68
N GLU A 193 9.48 11.55 3.07
CA GLU A 193 10.76 10.89 3.34
C GLU A 193 10.67 9.85 4.48
N THR A 194 9.62 9.93 5.31
CA THR A 194 9.45 9.11 6.51
C THR A 194 8.33 8.08 6.41
N LYS A 195 7.41 8.22 5.44
CA LYS A 195 6.20 7.40 5.34
C LYS A 195 5.88 7.01 3.90
N ASN A 196 5.51 5.75 3.71
CA ASN A 196 4.96 5.20 2.46
C ASN A 196 3.45 4.94 2.62
N ASN A 197 2.70 5.97 3.01
CA ASN A 197 1.29 5.89 3.38
C ASN A 197 0.37 6.30 2.20
N ASN A 198 0.69 5.84 0.99
CA ASN A 198 0.21 6.45 -0.25
C ASN A 198 -0.04 5.38 -1.30
N GLY A 199 -1.09 5.54 -2.10
CA GLY A 199 -1.43 4.52 -3.09
C GLY A 199 -2.36 4.99 -4.19
N LEU A 200 -2.51 4.10 -5.17
CA LEU A 200 -3.51 4.19 -6.22
C LEU A 200 -4.72 3.35 -5.83
N PHE A 201 -5.88 3.97 -5.73
CA PHE A 201 -7.12 3.29 -5.38
C PHE A 201 -8.11 3.37 -6.55
N VAL A 202 -8.56 2.20 -7.02
CA VAL A 202 -9.41 2.07 -8.21
C VAL A 202 -10.65 1.27 -7.83
N PHE A 203 -11.78 1.97 -7.74
CA PHE A 203 -13.07 1.42 -7.38
C PHE A 203 -14.02 1.52 -8.56
N HIS A 204 -14.74 0.45 -8.89
CA HIS A 204 -15.82 0.50 -9.87
C HIS A 204 -15.42 1.20 -11.19
N THR A 205 -14.18 1.03 -11.64
CA THR A 205 -13.62 1.79 -12.76
C THR A 205 -13.21 0.83 -13.86
N ASP A 206 -14.05 0.73 -14.85
CA ASP A 206 -13.97 -0.24 -15.93
C ASP A 206 -13.30 0.34 -17.17
N ASN A 207 -12.83 -0.54 -18.05
CA ASN A 207 -12.30 -0.20 -19.37
C ASN A 207 -11.20 0.87 -19.33
N SER A 208 -10.39 0.86 -18.27
CA SER A 208 -9.39 1.90 -18.02
C SER A 208 -7.97 1.38 -18.20
N ASN A 209 -7.03 2.29 -18.46
CA ASN A 209 -5.63 1.94 -18.71
C ASN A 209 -4.70 2.73 -17.79
N PHE A 210 -3.86 2.01 -17.05
CA PHE A 210 -2.84 2.57 -16.18
C PHE A 210 -1.47 2.18 -16.72
N THR A 211 -0.66 3.17 -17.06
CA THR A 211 0.64 2.96 -17.71
C THR A 211 1.73 3.74 -16.99
N ASN A 212 2.88 3.12 -16.76
CA ASN A 212 4.03 3.76 -16.12
C ASN A 212 3.67 4.40 -14.77
N ILE A 213 3.08 3.61 -13.86
CA ILE A 213 2.70 4.09 -12.54
C ILE A 213 3.79 3.72 -11.56
N ASN A 214 4.37 4.69 -10.85
CA ASN A 214 5.22 4.41 -9.69
C ASN A 214 4.39 4.59 -8.42
N SER A 215 4.17 3.54 -7.65
CA SER A 215 3.38 3.59 -6.41
C SER A 215 3.95 2.65 -5.35
N PHE A 216 4.68 3.22 -4.39
CA PHE A 216 5.31 2.45 -3.31
C PHE A 216 4.31 1.73 -2.40
N GLY A 217 3.16 2.35 -2.10
CA GLY A 217 2.08 1.67 -1.36
C GLY A 217 1.16 0.84 -2.25
N GLY A 218 1.50 0.71 -3.54
CA GLY A 218 0.85 -0.20 -4.47
C GLY A 218 -0.43 0.33 -5.11
N ILE A 219 -1.24 -0.60 -5.58
CA ILE A 219 -2.54 -0.35 -6.20
C ILE A 219 -3.60 -1.27 -5.57
N LYS A 220 -4.77 -0.70 -5.25
CA LYS A 220 -5.94 -1.43 -4.77
C LYS A 220 -7.04 -1.39 -5.83
N TYR A 221 -7.40 -2.56 -6.34
CA TYR A 221 -8.56 -2.78 -7.21
C TYR A 221 -9.75 -3.31 -6.43
N VAL A 222 -10.90 -2.67 -6.64
CA VAL A 222 -12.19 -3.13 -6.14
C VAL A 222 -13.23 -2.98 -7.23
N ARG A 223 -13.87 -4.08 -7.61
CA ARG A 223 -14.99 -4.20 -8.55
C ARG A 223 -14.78 -3.46 -9.86
N SER A 224 -13.58 -3.57 -10.41
CA SER A 224 -13.23 -3.00 -11.70
C SER A 224 -12.97 -4.13 -12.69
N GLU A 225 -13.46 -4.00 -13.91
CA GLU A 225 -13.40 -4.98 -14.99
C GLU A 225 -12.76 -4.38 -16.25
N SER A 226 -12.12 -5.24 -17.06
CA SER A 226 -11.48 -4.83 -18.32
C SER A 226 -10.46 -3.70 -18.18
N THR A 227 -9.86 -3.57 -16.99
CA THR A 227 -8.84 -2.56 -16.70
C THR A 227 -7.44 -3.17 -16.79
N THR A 228 -6.52 -2.45 -17.44
CA THR A 228 -5.15 -2.91 -17.67
C THR A 228 -4.14 -2.05 -16.91
N VAL A 229 -3.12 -2.70 -16.36
CA VAL A 229 -1.97 -2.05 -15.73
C VAL A 229 -0.71 -2.49 -16.46
N ALA A 230 0.06 -1.55 -16.98
CA ALA A 230 1.34 -1.81 -17.64
C ALA A 230 2.45 -0.97 -17.00
N GLY A 231 3.48 -1.62 -16.50
CA GLY A 231 4.64 -0.95 -15.89
C GLY A 231 4.33 -0.26 -14.56
N LEU A 232 3.59 -0.92 -13.67
CA LEU A 232 3.49 -0.53 -12.26
C LEU A 232 4.80 -0.85 -11.55
N ASP A 233 5.49 0.18 -11.09
CA ASP A 233 6.64 0.07 -10.21
C ASP A 233 6.19 0.19 -8.75
N VAL A 234 6.35 -0.91 -7.99
CA VAL A 234 6.09 -0.94 -6.53
C VAL A 234 7.39 -0.84 -5.72
N GLY A 235 8.51 -0.46 -6.33
CA GLY A 235 9.84 -0.37 -5.72
C GLY A 235 10.61 -1.70 -5.78
N SER A 236 10.01 -2.80 -5.33
CA SER A 236 10.63 -4.13 -5.39
C SER A 236 10.47 -4.82 -6.75
N ALA A 237 9.51 -4.40 -7.58
CA ALA A 237 9.20 -5.05 -8.83
C ALA A 237 8.51 -4.09 -9.80
N ASN A 238 8.75 -4.31 -11.10
CA ASN A 238 7.98 -3.71 -12.17
C ASN A 238 6.98 -4.75 -12.72
N ILE A 239 5.71 -4.38 -12.73
CA ILE A 239 4.60 -5.33 -12.85
C ILE A 239 3.63 -4.83 -13.92
N SER A 240 3.19 -5.74 -14.78
CA SER A 240 2.05 -5.51 -15.66
C SER A 240 1.00 -6.58 -15.39
N PHE A 241 -0.28 -6.22 -15.37
CA PHE A 241 -1.34 -7.19 -15.10
C PHE A 241 -2.70 -6.78 -15.63
N GLN A 242 -3.56 -7.79 -15.73
CA GLN A 242 -5.01 -7.67 -15.73
C GLN A 242 -5.52 -8.47 -14.54
N GLY A 243 -6.54 -7.98 -13.86
CA GLY A 243 -7.07 -8.68 -12.70
C GLY A 243 -8.37 -8.08 -12.21
N LYS A 244 -8.97 -8.76 -11.24
CA LYS A 244 -10.21 -8.36 -10.60
C LYS A 244 -10.05 -8.47 -9.09
N ASP A 245 -10.45 -7.42 -8.39
CA ASP A 245 -10.57 -7.40 -6.94
C ASP A 245 -9.25 -7.76 -6.23
N VAL A 246 -8.16 -7.10 -6.58
CA VAL A 246 -6.82 -7.38 -6.02
C VAL A 246 -6.15 -6.13 -5.50
N THR A 247 -5.41 -6.27 -4.40
CA THR A 247 -4.43 -5.28 -3.98
C THR A 247 -3.06 -5.80 -4.33
N VAL A 248 -2.23 -5.00 -5.00
CA VAL A 248 -0.85 -5.32 -5.39
C VAL A 248 0.06 -4.30 -4.71
N GLN A 249 0.97 -4.77 -3.87
CA GLN A 249 1.81 -3.91 -3.01
C GLN A 249 3.27 -4.31 -3.06
N ASN A 250 4.13 -3.35 -2.72
CA ASN A 250 5.52 -3.59 -2.43
C ASN A 250 5.67 -4.70 -1.39
N ALA A 251 6.75 -5.46 -1.50
CA ALA A 251 7.11 -6.47 -0.53
C ALA A 251 8.62 -6.52 -0.34
N THR A 252 9.03 -7.06 0.80
CA THR A 252 10.41 -7.43 1.07
C THR A 252 10.55 -8.94 1.06
N MET A 253 11.78 -9.44 1.03
CA MET A 253 12.04 -10.89 1.11
C MET A 253 11.38 -11.49 2.35
N PRO A 254 10.51 -12.50 2.21
CA PRO A 254 9.90 -13.15 3.36
C PRO A 254 10.89 -14.15 3.97
N GLY A 255 11.61 -13.71 5.01
CA GLY A 255 12.54 -14.56 5.75
C GLY A 255 13.66 -15.16 4.89
N ASN A 256 14.04 -16.41 5.18
CA ASN A 256 15.08 -17.13 4.44
C ASN A 256 14.53 -17.76 3.14
N GLU A 257 15.41 -17.96 2.15
CA GLU A 257 15.11 -18.66 0.89
C GLU A 257 14.46 -20.04 1.12
N PRO A 258 13.58 -20.51 0.20
CA PRO A 258 12.90 -21.78 0.31
C PRO A 258 13.88 -22.95 0.51
N PRO A 259 13.86 -23.65 1.68
CA PRO A 259 14.80 -24.73 1.98
C PRO A 259 14.71 -25.91 1.00
N SER A 260 13.53 -26.09 0.39
CA SER A 260 13.22 -27.14 -0.57
C SER A 260 13.77 -26.87 -1.98
N LEU A 261 14.37 -25.71 -2.24
CA LEU A 261 15.09 -25.39 -3.48
C LEU A 261 16.50 -24.85 -3.19
N PRO A 262 17.45 -25.66 -2.71
CA PRO A 262 18.79 -25.17 -2.32
C PRO A 262 19.62 -24.62 -3.49
N SER A 263 19.23 -24.93 -4.73
CA SER A 263 19.88 -24.43 -5.96
C SER A 263 19.17 -23.24 -6.59
N PHE A 264 18.06 -22.77 -6.02
CA PHE A 264 17.37 -21.57 -6.51
C PHE A 264 17.74 -20.36 -5.66
N LYS A 265 17.84 -19.22 -6.32
CA LYS A 265 18.10 -17.92 -5.71
C LYS A 265 17.05 -16.92 -6.15
N SER A 266 16.71 -16.02 -5.24
CA SER A 266 15.87 -14.87 -5.53
C SER A 266 16.58 -13.96 -6.54
N ILE A 267 15.82 -13.31 -7.41
CA ILE A 267 16.31 -12.21 -8.27
C ILE A 267 15.87 -10.83 -7.71
N ASP A 268 15.55 -10.79 -6.42
CA ASP A 268 15.12 -9.61 -5.68
C ASP A 268 13.86 -8.91 -6.23
N LYS A 269 12.98 -9.67 -6.89
CA LYS A 269 11.65 -9.22 -7.29
C LYS A 269 10.59 -9.79 -6.36
N TYR A 270 9.93 -8.90 -5.63
CA TYR A 270 8.94 -9.23 -4.60
C TYR A 270 7.63 -8.51 -4.86
N VAL A 271 6.50 -9.14 -4.57
CA VAL A 271 5.20 -8.48 -4.57
C VAL A 271 4.25 -9.16 -3.60
N THR A 272 3.51 -8.38 -2.82
CA THR A 272 2.38 -8.90 -2.05
C THR A 272 1.10 -8.66 -2.82
N ILE A 273 0.32 -9.71 -3.03
CA ILE A 273 -1.00 -9.62 -3.65
C ILE A 273 -2.01 -10.16 -2.67
N THR A 274 -3.08 -9.41 -2.42
CA THR A 274 -4.21 -9.82 -1.59
C THR A 274 -5.52 -9.71 -2.37
N ASN A 275 -6.49 -10.57 -2.06
CA ASN A 275 -7.83 -10.46 -2.62
C ASN A 275 -8.68 -9.45 -1.86
N THR A 276 -9.51 -8.70 -2.59
CA THR A 276 -10.55 -7.84 -2.03
C THR A 276 -11.95 -8.47 -2.16
N SER A 277 -12.09 -9.60 -2.86
CA SER A 277 -13.32 -10.39 -2.95
C SER A 277 -13.06 -11.90 -2.97
N ALA A 278 -14.12 -12.71 -2.98
CA ALA A 278 -14.01 -14.18 -3.02
C ALA A 278 -13.63 -14.72 -4.41
N ASN A 279 -13.90 -13.95 -5.48
CA ASN A 279 -13.69 -14.35 -6.87
C ASN A 279 -12.51 -13.60 -7.51
N SER A 280 -11.62 -13.05 -6.68
CA SER A 280 -10.44 -12.32 -7.14
C SER A 280 -9.52 -13.19 -7.99
N TRP A 281 -8.92 -12.58 -9.00
CA TRP A 281 -7.88 -13.20 -9.83
C TRP A 281 -6.96 -12.14 -10.39
N ILE A 282 -5.74 -12.53 -10.75
CA ILE A 282 -4.79 -11.66 -11.45
C ILE A 282 -3.93 -12.47 -12.41
N PHE A 283 -3.86 -12.02 -13.66
CA PHE A 283 -2.86 -12.45 -14.62
C PHE A 283 -1.72 -11.43 -14.60
N ILE A 284 -0.60 -11.82 -13.98
CA ILE A 284 0.52 -10.94 -13.67
C ILE A 284 1.74 -11.28 -14.53
N ASN A 285 2.45 -10.24 -14.96
CA ASN A 285 3.78 -10.27 -15.53
C ASN A 285 4.71 -9.49 -14.59
N ILE A 286 5.82 -10.11 -14.17
CA ILE A 286 6.87 -9.48 -13.38
C ILE A 286 8.12 -9.37 -14.26
N SER A 287 8.47 -8.13 -14.60
CA SER A 287 9.60 -7.83 -15.49
C SER A 287 10.93 -7.93 -14.74
N TYR A 288 11.97 -8.32 -15.47
CA TYR A 288 13.36 -8.34 -15.01
C TYR A 288 14.30 -7.78 -16.08
N SER A 289 15.56 -7.60 -15.71
CA SER A 289 16.65 -7.14 -16.54
C SER A 289 17.83 -8.12 -16.47
N ASP A 290 18.76 -8.05 -17.41
CA ASP A 290 19.96 -8.90 -17.40
C ASP A 290 20.77 -8.76 -16.11
N SER A 291 20.75 -7.58 -15.48
CA SER A 291 21.39 -7.34 -14.19
C SER A 291 20.72 -8.06 -13.02
N ASP A 292 19.44 -8.38 -13.11
CA ASP A 292 18.71 -9.09 -12.05
C ASP A 292 19.06 -10.59 -12.02
N ILE A 293 19.59 -11.13 -13.11
CA ILE A 293 19.75 -12.58 -13.33
C ILE A 293 21.22 -13.03 -13.41
N VAL A 294 22.16 -12.21 -12.91
CA VAL A 294 23.59 -12.57 -12.89
C VAL A 294 23.81 -13.85 -12.09
N GLY A 295 24.35 -14.88 -12.73
CA GLY A 295 24.58 -16.19 -12.11
C GLY A 295 23.32 -17.06 -11.97
N ILE A 296 22.23 -16.69 -12.66
CA ILE A 296 20.97 -17.42 -12.71
C ILE A 296 20.74 -17.94 -14.12
N ASN A 297 20.27 -19.18 -14.24
CA ASN A 297 19.78 -19.70 -15.51
C ASN A 297 18.39 -19.13 -15.79
N GLU A 298 18.33 -18.17 -16.70
CA GLU A 298 17.11 -17.45 -17.08
C GLU A 298 15.93 -18.39 -17.38
N SER A 299 16.14 -19.46 -18.15
CA SER A 299 15.08 -20.42 -18.54
C SER A 299 14.39 -21.14 -17.37
N THR A 300 14.92 -20.97 -16.16
CA THR A 300 14.40 -21.58 -14.93
C THR A 300 13.65 -20.60 -14.04
N LEU A 301 13.55 -19.32 -14.41
CA LEU A 301 12.83 -18.33 -13.61
C LEU A 301 11.36 -18.71 -13.46
N LYS A 302 10.85 -18.52 -12.25
CA LYS A 302 9.45 -18.81 -11.90
C LYS A 302 8.98 -17.94 -10.74
N ILE A 303 7.67 -17.75 -10.67
CA ILE A 303 7.00 -17.10 -9.54
C ILE A 303 6.72 -18.16 -8.46
N VAL A 304 7.19 -17.92 -7.24
CA VAL A 304 7.03 -18.78 -6.06
C VAL A 304 6.19 -18.04 -5.02
N ARG A 305 5.21 -18.71 -4.41
CA ARG A 305 4.34 -18.13 -3.38
C ARG A 305 4.84 -18.47 -1.98
N TYR A 306 4.81 -17.52 -1.06
CA TYR A 306 5.04 -17.72 0.37
C TYR A 306 3.80 -17.31 1.14
N ASN A 307 3.22 -18.20 1.97
CA ASN A 307 1.97 -17.92 2.70
C ASN A 307 2.14 -17.28 4.09
N GLY A 308 3.35 -16.90 4.47
CA GLY A 308 3.67 -16.47 5.84
C GLY A 308 4.31 -17.58 6.70
N THR A 309 4.33 -18.83 6.24
CA THR A 309 4.90 -19.97 6.97
C THR A 309 5.66 -20.92 6.04
N GLU A 310 5.10 -21.21 4.87
CA GLU A 310 5.59 -22.19 3.93
C GLU A 310 5.72 -21.64 2.51
N TRP A 311 6.67 -22.21 1.77
CA TRP A 311 6.93 -21.91 0.38
C TRP A 311 6.22 -22.91 -0.54
N PHE A 312 5.44 -22.39 -1.49
CA PHE A 312 4.70 -23.16 -2.49
C PHE A 312 5.40 -23.01 -3.84
N ILE A 313 6.18 -24.03 -4.17
CA ILE A 313 7.09 -24.07 -5.33
C ILE A 313 6.47 -24.81 -6.53
N ASN A 314 5.60 -25.77 -6.24
CA ASN A 314 4.93 -26.58 -7.25
C ASN A 314 3.58 -25.96 -7.59
N GLN A 315 3.36 -25.75 -8.89
CA GLN A 315 2.36 -24.92 -9.54
C GLN A 315 0.91 -25.42 -9.43
N THR A 316 0.58 -26.27 -8.45
CA THR A 316 -0.74 -26.89 -8.32
C THR A 316 -1.87 -25.88 -8.03
N ALA A 317 -1.52 -24.63 -7.70
CA ALA A 317 -2.45 -23.52 -7.50
C ALA A 317 -2.69 -22.65 -8.76
N TYR A 318 -1.83 -22.73 -9.78
CA TYR A 318 -1.98 -21.95 -11.01
C TYR A 318 -2.68 -22.80 -12.04
N THR A 319 -4.01 -22.79 -12.02
CA THR A 319 -4.81 -23.82 -12.68
C THR A 319 -4.59 -23.92 -14.19
N TYR A 320 -4.13 -22.87 -14.90
CA TYR A 320 -3.97 -22.95 -16.37
C TYR A 320 -2.83 -22.16 -17.04
N THR A 321 -2.18 -21.17 -16.41
CA THR A 321 -1.18 -20.35 -17.15
C THR A 321 -0.06 -19.81 -16.25
N PHE A 322 1.19 -20.18 -16.53
CA PHE A 322 2.40 -19.57 -15.99
C PHE A 322 3.57 -19.81 -16.96
N GLY A 323 4.66 -19.06 -16.80
CA GLY A 323 5.86 -19.29 -17.58
C GLY A 323 6.83 -18.12 -17.53
N ILE A 324 7.69 -18.08 -18.54
CA ILE A 324 8.71 -17.08 -18.75
C ILE A 324 8.73 -16.69 -20.22
N ASN A 325 8.90 -15.40 -20.47
CA ASN A 325 9.21 -14.87 -21.78
C ASN A 325 10.63 -14.28 -21.72
N THR A 326 11.62 -15.00 -22.25
CA THR A 326 13.03 -14.59 -22.27
C THR A 326 13.35 -13.60 -23.40
N ALA A 327 12.40 -13.35 -24.32
CA ALA A 327 12.58 -12.35 -25.37
C ALA A 327 12.19 -10.96 -24.86
N GLU A 328 11.19 -10.89 -23.98
CA GLU A 328 10.65 -9.66 -23.41
C GLU A 328 10.99 -9.51 -21.91
N ASN A 329 11.81 -10.41 -21.35
CA ASN A 329 12.32 -10.41 -19.99
C ASN A 329 11.24 -10.28 -18.89
N TYR A 330 10.26 -11.19 -18.87
CA TYR A 330 9.32 -11.29 -17.76
C TYR A 330 8.92 -12.73 -17.43
N VAL A 331 8.56 -12.95 -16.16
CA VAL A 331 7.84 -14.16 -15.73
C VAL A 331 6.37 -13.85 -15.55
N TYR A 332 5.49 -14.82 -15.83
CA TYR A 332 4.05 -14.61 -15.75
C TYR A 332 3.33 -15.75 -15.04
N ALA A 333 2.19 -15.44 -14.43
CA ALA A 333 1.30 -16.42 -13.81
C ALA A 333 -0.15 -15.89 -13.74
N ASN A 334 -1.10 -16.83 -13.80
CA ASN A 334 -2.48 -16.60 -13.39
C ASN A 334 -2.66 -17.01 -11.93
N ILE A 335 -2.99 -16.06 -11.06
CA ILE A 335 -3.02 -16.22 -9.60
C ILE A 335 -4.46 -16.10 -9.09
N THR A 336 -4.88 -17.10 -8.32
CA THR A 336 -6.15 -17.14 -7.57
C THR A 336 -5.96 -17.47 -6.09
N ASN A 337 -4.72 -17.75 -5.66
CA ASN A 337 -4.34 -17.94 -4.27
C ASN A 337 -3.32 -16.89 -3.84
N PHE A 338 -3.79 -15.89 -3.13
CA PHE A 338 -3.07 -14.65 -2.83
C PHE A 338 -2.13 -14.77 -1.63
N SER A 339 -0.97 -14.12 -1.70
CA SER A 339 0.01 -13.94 -0.62
C SER A 339 1.20 -13.09 -1.12
N THR A 340 2.39 -13.30 -0.55
CA THR A 340 3.64 -12.76 -1.10
C THR A 340 4.18 -13.70 -2.19
N PHE A 341 4.62 -13.11 -3.30
CA PHE A 341 5.20 -13.77 -4.45
C PHE A 341 6.60 -13.26 -4.71
N VAL A 342 7.48 -14.18 -5.08
CA VAL A 342 8.90 -13.92 -5.29
C VAL A 342 9.35 -14.62 -6.57
N VAL A 343 10.21 -13.96 -7.35
CA VAL A 343 10.80 -14.57 -8.54
C VAL A 343 12.11 -15.28 -8.17
N PHE A 344 12.18 -16.57 -8.49
CA PHE A 344 13.36 -17.42 -8.25
C PHE A 344 13.86 -18.03 -9.55
N GLY A 345 15.17 -18.21 -9.67
CA GLY A 345 15.79 -19.00 -10.72
C GLY A 345 16.91 -19.90 -10.19
N LYS A 346 17.21 -20.97 -10.91
CA LYS A 346 18.28 -21.90 -10.57
C LYS A 346 19.63 -21.23 -10.79
N SER A 347 20.52 -21.26 -9.81
CA SER A 347 21.90 -20.82 -9.98
C SER A 347 22.55 -21.58 -11.13
N SER A 348 23.19 -20.86 -12.04
CA SER A 348 24.03 -21.48 -13.05
C SER A 348 25.19 -22.16 -12.36
N SER A 349 25.27 -23.49 -12.43
CA SER A 349 26.45 -24.21 -11.99
C SER A 349 27.64 -23.75 -12.84
N TYR A 350 28.68 -23.22 -12.20
CA TYR A 350 29.99 -23.14 -12.83
C TYR A 350 30.41 -24.58 -13.14
N ASN A 351 30.23 -25.01 -14.39
CA ASN A 351 30.80 -26.26 -14.86
C ASN A 351 32.32 -26.07 -14.86
N ILE A 352 32.99 -26.49 -13.80
CA ILE A 352 34.41 -26.88 -13.90
C ILE A 352 34.41 -28.28 -14.53
N GLU A 353 34.09 -28.37 -15.81
CA GLU A 353 34.38 -29.56 -16.60
C GLU A 353 35.43 -29.21 -17.64
N GLY A 354 36.67 -29.63 -17.34
CA GLY A 354 37.80 -29.44 -18.25
C GLY A 354 39.15 -29.64 -17.57
N ASN A 355 39.50 -30.89 -17.28
CA ASN A 355 40.87 -31.43 -17.19
C ASN A 355 42.02 -30.43 -16.98
N GLY A 356 42.20 -29.98 -15.74
CA GLY A 356 43.44 -29.40 -15.26
C GLY A 356 43.99 -30.27 -14.14
N VAL A 357 44.88 -31.20 -14.49
CA VAL A 357 45.64 -32.00 -13.51
C VAL A 357 46.35 -31.05 -12.55
N CYS A 358 45.83 -30.90 -11.33
CA CYS A 358 46.58 -30.25 -10.26
C CYS A 358 47.62 -31.25 -9.75
N ASN A 359 48.80 -31.18 -10.35
CA ASN A 359 49.93 -32.04 -10.03
C ASN A 359 50.58 -31.55 -8.72
N CYS A 360 49.92 -31.78 -7.59
CA CYS A 360 50.55 -31.61 -6.28
C CYS A 360 51.59 -32.71 -6.09
N ARG A 361 52.81 -32.50 -6.60
CA ARG A 361 53.98 -33.26 -6.16
C ARG A 361 54.24 -32.90 -4.69
N ALA A 362 53.77 -33.78 -3.81
CA ALA A 362 54.23 -33.87 -2.44
C ALA A 362 55.75 -34.15 -2.44
N TYR A 363 56.56 -33.16 -2.04
CA TYR A 363 57.90 -33.43 -1.53
C TYR A 363 57.81 -33.55 -0.01
N SER A 364 57.63 -34.78 0.46
CA SER A 364 58.07 -35.16 1.79
C SER A 364 59.52 -35.65 1.67
N ARG A 365 60.42 -35.12 2.49
CA ARG A 365 61.47 -35.91 3.14
C ARG A 365 62.06 -35.17 4.33
N HIS A 366 61.89 -35.83 5.45
CA HIS A 366 62.43 -35.58 6.77
C HIS A 366 63.97 -35.71 6.84
N ASN A 367 64.52 -34.94 7.78
CA ASN A 367 65.51 -35.33 8.82
C ASN A 367 67.02 -35.01 8.68
N LYS A 368 67.46 -34.30 9.74
CA LYS A 368 68.65 -34.49 10.62
C LYS A 368 69.98 -33.76 10.30
N SER A 369 70.15 -32.66 11.05
CA SER A 369 71.12 -32.40 12.14
C SER A 369 72.65 -32.44 11.93
N ILE A 370 73.30 -31.51 12.65
CA ILE A 370 74.72 -31.40 13.05
C ILE A 370 75.60 -30.86 11.90
N GLY A 371 76.33 -29.74 11.99
CA GLY A 371 76.92 -29.00 13.10
C GLY A 371 78.41 -28.84 12.77
N ASN A 372 78.93 -27.60 12.65
CA ASN A 372 80.24 -27.21 13.18
C ASN A 372 80.60 -25.74 12.94
N LEU A 373 81.36 -25.27 13.93
CA LEU A 373 81.87 -23.95 14.25
C LEU A 373 82.98 -23.40 13.33
N HIS A 374 83.26 -22.10 13.59
CA HIS A 374 84.49 -21.31 13.43
C HIS A 374 84.62 -20.47 12.15
N LYS A 375 85.09 -19.20 12.20
CA LYS A 375 85.52 -18.27 13.26
C LYS A 375 85.62 -16.86 12.61
N GLN A 376 85.45 -15.79 13.39
CA GLN A 376 85.98 -14.47 13.02
C GLN A 376 87.49 -14.41 13.32
N SER A 377 88.16 -13.52 12.59
CA SER A 377 89.60 -13.19 12.47
C SER A 377 90.44 -14.17 11.65
#